data_AF-A0A950W976-F1
#
_entry.id   AF-A0A950W976-F1
#
_cell.length_a   1.000
_cell.length_b   1.000
_cell.length_c   1.000
_cell.angle_alpha   90.00
_cell.angle_beta   90.00
_cell.angle_gamma   90.00
#
_symmetry.space_group_name_H-M   'P 1'
#
loop_
_entity.id
_entity.type
_entity.pdbx_description
1 polymer ?
#
loop_
_entity_poly.entity_id
_entity_poly.type
_entity_poly.pdbx_seq_one_letter_code
_entity_poly.pdbx_strand_id
1 'polypeptide(L)'
;MDPSHFGSEQVTDEDRSYRGSRFAEVRDALFANPYQKVWGASGEPPLPVYDVTLPNVLRGVLRAALPFGPPYFFRQAVARAVDSKADLRWGADRKGFRRIIHPNGICLIGLWQISEENPYSGYFRAGSRALSVARYSTCCKETRRGRQRSLSLVGKLFPTADPGHAAPLRTASFITQQDLGGERTEYINDVELRNAPNTTSWRRGFGVPILLVESILFNRIDKQPTQRQLYQIAELGKPDGEATRAPAFMRLLVDPAQPRIPGDALDFRDEIMAQIYDRGDPVAKRALAFNIETTDEGSTHGPAFFERRSFGTWRRIGRLVFNEAVASYNGDFVIHFNHPTWRDDRNDPSTATRVGERKVR
;
A
#
# COMPACT_ATOMS: atom_id res chain seq x y z
N MET A 1 13.45 12.52 13.48
CA MET A 1 13.45 11.31 14.32
C MET A 1 14.81 10.64 14.18
N ASP A 2 15.35 10.07 15.25
CA ASP A 2 16.49 9.14 15.14
C ASP A 2 16.12 8.04 14.11
N PRO A 3 16.95 7.79 13.08
CA PRO A 3 16.72 6.70 12.12
C PRO A 3 16.48 5.35 12.79
N SER A 4 16.93 5.16 14.02
CA SER A 4 16.74 3.94 14.81
C SER A 4 15.39 3.86 15.55
N HIS A 5 14.60 4.93 15.62
CA HIS A 5 13.33 4.94 16.36
C HIS A 5 12.17 4.47 15.48
N PHE A 6 11.53 3.35 15.86
CA PHE A 6 10.39 2.78 15.14
C PHE A 6 9.03 3.31 15.59
N GLY A 7 8.94 4.04 16.70
CA GLY A 7 7.66 4.42 17.29
C GLY A 7 6.90 3.22 17.85
N SER A 8 5.62 3.42 18.19
CA SER A 8 4.77 2.34 18.71
C SER A 8 4.25 1.45 17.57
N GLU A 9 4.73 0.21 17.55
CA GLU A 9 4.31 -0.81 16.59
C GLU A 9 3.04 -1.57 17.02
N GLN A 10 2.51 -1.29 18.21
CA GLN A 10 1.38 -2.02 18.81
C GLN A 10 0.02 -1.50 18.33
N VAL A 11 -0.99 -2.37 18.32
CA VAL A 11 -2.40 -1.95 18.21
C VAL A 11 -2.81 -1.28 19.53
N THR A 12 -3.29 -0.04 19.44
CA THR A 12 -3.74 0.77 20.57
C THR A 12 -5.26 0.80 20.67
N ASP A 13 -5.79 1.37 21.74
CA ASP A 13 -7.24 1.52 21.89
C ASP A 13 -7.84 2.52 20.91
N GLU A 14 -7.06 3.50 20.44
CA GLU A 14 -7.42 4.38 19.34
C GLU A 14 -7.75 3.56 18.07
N ASP A 15 -6.91 2.57 17.74
CA ASP A 15 -7.15 1.68 16.60
C ASP A 15 -8.44 0.86 16.76
N ARG A 16 -8.68 0.32 17.96
CA ARG A 16 -9.88 -0.48 18.27
C ARG A 16 -11.16 0.36 18.25
N SER A 17 -11.03 1.63 18.62
CA SER A 17 -12.14 2.59 18.61
C SER A 17 -12.45 3.16 17.22
N TYR A 18 -11.61 2.91 16.21
CA TYR A 18 -11.77 3.47 14.87
C TYR A 18 -13.18 3.19 14.28
N ARG A 19 -13.82 4.25 13.76
CA ARG A 19 -15.15 4.20 13.12
C ARG A 19 -15.16 4.69 11.67
N GLY A 20 -14.05 5.21 11.18
CA GLY A 20 -13.93 5.87 9.89
C GLY A 20 -13.04 7.10 9.99
N SER A 21 -12.70 7.71 8.85
CA SER A 21 -12.05 9.01 8.80
C SER A 21 -12.73 9.93 7.79
N ARG A 22 -12.58 11.24 7.98
CA ARG A 22 -12.95 12.20 6.95
C ARG A 22 -11.82 12.28 5.93
N PHE A 23 -12.18 12.35 4.65
CA PHE A 23 -11.19 12.44 3.58
C PHE A 23 -10.31 13.70 3.74
N ALA A 24 -10.92 14.86 4.01
CA ALA A 24 -10.21 16.12 4.21
C ALA A 24 -9.17 16.03 5.33
N GLU A 25 -9.50 15.44 6.48
CA GLU A 25 -8.56 15.30 7.60
C GLU A 25 -7.34 14.44 7.25
N VAL A 26 -7.54 13.35 6.50
CA VAL A 26 -6.45 12.48 6.04
C VAL A 26 -5.58 13.20 5.02
N ARG A 27 -6.20 13.89 4.04
CA ARG A 27 -5.49 14.70 3.06
C ARG A 27 -4.67 15.80 3.73
N ASP A 28 -5.29 16.60 4.60
CA ASP A 28 -4.63 17.72 5.27
C ASP A 28 -3.47 17.24 6.14
N ALA A 29 -3.64 16.11 6.84
CA ALA A 29 -2.54 15.48 7.55
C ALA A 29 -1.39 15.13 6.61
N LEU A 30 -1.64 14.55 5.44
CA LEU A 30 -0.57 14.20 4.50
C LEU A 30 0.21 15.42 3.98
N PHE A 31 -0.46 16.56 3.80
CA PHE A 31 0.15 17.80 3.30
C PHE A 31 0.72 18.71 4.40
N ALA A 32 0.51 18.41 5.69
CA ALA A 32 0.97 19.26 6.78
C ALA A 32 2.50 19.34 6.93
N ASN A 33 3.22 18.27 6.61
CA ASN A 33 4.67 18.15 6.85
C ASN A 33 5.44 17.66 5.61
N PRO A 34 5.39 18.37 4.47
CA PRO A 34 6.08 17.95 3.26
C PRO A 34 7.59 18.11 3.44
N TYR A 35 8.40 17.21 2.86
CA TYR A 35 9.86 17.32 2.94
C TYR A 35 10.41 18.48 2.10
N GLN A 36 9.70 18.83 1.04
CA GLN A 36 9.95 20.02 0.22
C GLN A 36 8.68 20.86 0.18
N LYS A 37 8.77 22.17 0.39
CA LYS A 37 7.59 23.05 0.35
C LYS A 37 7.06 23.17 -1.07
N VAL A 38 7.97 23.34 -2.02
CA VAL A 38 7.67 23.30 -3.46
C VAL A 38 8.63 22.32 -4.10
N TRP A 39 8.11 21.28 -4.72
CA TRP A 39 8.96 20.22 -5.25
C TRP A 39 9.97 20.72 -6.28
N GLY A 40 11.25 20.40 -6.01
CA GLY A 40 12.38 20.70 -6.88
C GLY A 40 12.72 22.18 -7.04
N ALA A 41 12.16 23.07 -6.21
CA ALA A 41 12.56 24.47 -6.14
C ALA A 41 13.99 24.63 -5.62
N SER A 42 14.60 25.79 -5.90
CA SER A 42 15.98 26.08 -5.45
C SER A 42 16.05 26.10 -3.92
N GLY A 43 17.05 25.41 -3.36
CA GLY A 43 17.29 25.34 -1.91
C GLY A 43 16.47 24.29 -1.16
N GLU A 44 15.58 23.56 -1.84
CA GLU A 44 14.83 22.45 -1.23
C GLU A 44 15.76 21.26 -0.95
N PRO A 45 15.63 20.60 0.22
CA PRO A 45 16.49 19.48 0.58
C PRO A 45 16.19 18.24 -0.29
N PRO A 46 17.15 17.32 -0.46
CA PRO A 46 16.86 16.03 -1.09
C PRO A 46 15.84 15.24 -0.27
N LEU A 47 15.02 14.44 -0.95
CA LEU A 47 14.06 13.56 -0.28
C LEU A 47 14.81 12.55 0.61
N PRO A 48 14.37 12.32 1.86
CA PRO A 48 15.04 11.38 2.74
C PRO A 48 14.97 9.96 2.18
N VAL A 49 16.01 9.17 2.44
CA VAL A 49 16.06 7.75 2.12
C VAL A 49 16.34 6.96 3.40
N TYR A 50 15.46 6.02 3.69
CA TYR A 50 15.49 5.20 4.87
C TYR A 50 15.91 3.77 4.53
N ASP A 51 16.90 3.25 5.26
CA ASP A 51 17.45 1.92 5.02
C ASP A 51 16.66 0.83 5.75
N VAL A 52 16.38 -0.26 5.04
CA VAL A 52 15.92 -1.52 5.63
C VAL A 52 17.12 -2.45 5.74
N THR A 53 17.46 -2.83 6.96
CA THR A 53 18.60 -3.72 7.26
C THR A 53 18.11 -4.95 8.02
N LEU A 54 18.80 -6.08 7.87
CA LEU A 54 18.46 -7.31 8.60
C LEU A 54 18.45 -7.10 10.14
N PRO A 55 19.41 -6.37 10.74
CA PRO A 55 19.35 -6.03 12.17
C PRO A 55 18.08 -5.26 12.57
N ASN A 56 17.60 -4.35 11.73
CA ASN A 56 16.36 -3.60 11.98
C ASN A 56 15.13 -4.52 11.96
N VAL A 57 15.09 -5.46 11.01
CA VAL A 57 14.01 -6.45 10.88
C VAL A 57 14.01 -7.42 12.06
N LEU A 58 15.18 -7.87 12.53
CA LEU A 58 15.34 -8.78 13.67
C LEU A 58 15.35 -8.08 15.04
N ARG A 59 15.11 -6.77 15.08
CA ARG A 59 15.19 -6.00 16.33
C ARG A 59 14.17 -6.50 17.35
N GLY A 60 14.67 -6.89 18.52
CA GLY A 60 13.85 -7.40 19.62
C GLY A 60 13.63 -8.91 19.60
N VAL A 61 14.12 -9.67 18.61
CA VAL A 61 13.99 -11.15 18.58
C VAL A 61 14.66 -11.81 19.79
N LEU A 62 15.94 -11.49 20.05
CA LEU A 62 16.68 -12.07 21.19
C LEU A 62 16.10 -11.64 22.55
N ARG A 63 15.56 -10.42 22.63
CA ARG A 63 14.93 -9.93 23.86
C ARG A 63 13.57 -10.58 24.08
N ALA A 64 12.77 -10.81 23.04
CA ALA A 64 11.49 -11.50 23.13
C ALA A 64 11.62 -12.98 23.55
N ALA A 65 12.82 -13.57 23.47
CA ALA A 65 13.10 -14.92 23.96
C ALA A 65 13.38 -14.97 25.47
N LEU A 66 13.57 -13.82 26.14
CA LEU A 66 13.75 -13.75 27.59
C LEU A 66 12.39 -13.61 28.30
N PRO A 67 12.22 -14.20 29.51
CA PRO A 67 11.07 -13.90 30.36
C PRO A 67 11.00 -12.39 30.59
N PHE A 68 9.83 -11.78 30.36
CA PHE A 68 9.58 -10.33 30.47
C PHE A 68 10.31 -9.42 29.46
N GLY A 69 10.93 -9.98 28.42
CA GLY A 69 11.53 -9.17 27.37
C GLY A 69 10.49 -8.41 26.52
N PRO A 70 10.83 -7.20 26.00
CA PRO A 70 9.93 -6.45 25.14
C PRO A 70 9.56 -7.26 23.89
N PRO A 71 8.34 -7.09 23.34
CA PRO A 71 7.87 -7.94 22.26
C PRO A 71 8.66 -7.68 20.98
N TYR A 72 8.70 -8.68 20.11
CA TYR A 72 9.36 -8.59 18.81
C TYR A 72 8.69 -7.51 17.92
N PHE A 73 9.42 -6.43 17.62
CA PHE A 73 8.89 -5.25 16.90
C PHE A 73 8.27 -5.60 15.55
N PHE A 74 8.91 -6.44 14.75
CA PHE A 74 8.36 -6.76 13.42
C PHE A 74 7.08 -7.62 13.52
N ARG A 75 6.95 -8.48 14.55
CA ARG A 75 5.68 -9.17 14.81
C ARG A 75 4.57 -8.18 15.16
N GLN A 76 4.87 -7.15 15.95
CA GLN A 76 3.90 -6.09 16.25
C GLN A 76 3.51 -5.33 14.99
N ALA A 77 4.49 -4.97 14.15
CA ALA A 77 4.25 -4.29 12.87
C ALA A 77 3.30 -5.06 11.95
N VAL A 78 3.49 -6.39 11.86
CA VAL A 78 2.64 -7.27 11.05
C VAL A 78 1.23 -7.39 11.65
N ALA A 79 1.12 -7.61 12.96
CA ALA A 79 -0.18 -7.66 13.63
C ALA A 79 -0.94 -6.35 13.43
N ARG A 80 -0.26 -5.22 13.62
CA ARG A 80 -0.77 -3.88 13.38
C ARG A 80 -1.29 -3.69 11.96
N ALA A 81 -0.53 -4.12 10.95
CA ALA A 81 -0.93 -3.99 9.55
C ALA A 81 -2.26 -4.72 9.26
N VAL A 82 -2.51 -5.85 9.91
CA VAL A 82 -3.74 -6.64 9.71
C VAL A 82 -4.89 -6.17 10.61
N ASP A 83 -4.59 -5.79 11.85
CA ASP A 83 -5.60 -5.58 12.88
C ASP A 83 -6.06 -4.12 13.00
N SER A 84 -5.19 -3.14 12.75
CA SER A 84 -5.57 -1.73 12.79
C SER A 84 -6.29 -1.32 11.52
N LYS A 85 -7.48 -0.75 11.70
CA LYS A 85 -8.28 -0.18 10.61
C LYS A 85 -8.09 1.33 10.46
N ALA A 86 -7.31 1.96 11.35
CA ALA A 86 -7.09 3.40 11.34
C ALA A 86 -6.45 3.88 10.03
N ASP A 87 -6.81 5.08 9.59
CA ASP A 87 -6.22 5.71 8.40
C ASP A 87 -4.97 6.52 8.74
N LEU A 88 -4.94 7.14 9.91
CA LEU A 88 -3.79 7.86 10.46
C LEU A 88 -3.43 7.25 11.81
N ARG A 89 -2.14 7.09 12.07
CA ARG A 89 -1.63 6.54 13.32
C ARG A 89 -0.50 7.39 13.86
N TRP A 90 -0.86 8.22 14.83
CA TRP A 90 0.06 9.17 15.45
C TRP A 90 0.84 8.57 16.62
N GLY A 91 0.32 7.53 17.27
CA GLY A 91 0.90 7.02 18.50
C GLY A 91 0.78 8.00 19.67
N ALA A 92 1.13 7.53 20.88
CA ALA A 92 1.01 8.33 22.09
C ALA A 92 1.90 9.58 22.08
N ASP A 93 3.05 9.53 21.41
CA ASP A 93 3.99 10.65 21.27
C ASP A 93 3.65 11.59 20.11
N ARG A 94 2.58 11.29 19.35
CA ARG A 94 2.11 12.04 18.18
C ARG A 94 3.12 12.12 17.02
N LYS A 95 4.11 11.21 16.98
CA LYS A 95 5.16 11.19 15.93
C LYS A 95 4.99 10.07 14.91
N GLY A 96 4.01 9.20 15.12
CA GLY A 96 3.76 8.05 14.26
C GLY A 96 4.76 6.91 14.47
N PHE A 97 5.02 6.16 13.42
CA PHE A 97 5.83 4.96 13.45
C PHE A 97 6.68 4.84 12.18
N ARG A 98 7.89 4.29 12.29
CA ARG A 98 8.73 4.06 11.11
C ARG A 98 8.37 2.71 10.50
N ARG A 99 7.95 2.68 9.24
CA ARG A 99 7.70 1.43 8.53
C ARG A 99 8.99 0.60 8.45
N ILE A 100 8.92 -0.65 8.89
CA ILE A 100 10.05 -1.59 8.81
C ILE A 100 10.31 -2.00 7.35
N ILE A 101 9.24 -2.15 6.57
CA ILE A 101 9.28 -2.46 5.13
C ILE A 101 8.54 -1.35 4.38
N HIS A 102 8.98 -1.03 3.17
CA HIS A 102 8.47 0.10 2.38
C HIS A 102 8.61 1.48 3.06
N PRO A 103 9.76 1.84 3.65
CA PRO A 103 9.88 3.10 4.40
C PRO A 103 9.94 4.34 3.50
N ASN A 104 10.29 4.19 2.22
CA ASN A 104 10.41 5.29 1.28
C ASN A 104 9.17 5.34 0.38
N GLY A 105 8.40 6.42 0.44
CA GLY A 105 7.19 6.57 -0.35
C GLY A 105 6.82 8.00 -0.67
N ILE A 106 5.75 8.11 -1.45
CA ILE A 106 5.06 9.35 -1.79
C ILE A 106 3.56 9.09 -1.74
N CYS A 107 2.83 10.03 -1.14
CA CYS A 107 1.38 9.96 -1.06
C CYS A 107 0.74 10.57 -2.31
N LEU A 108 -0.40 10.02 -2.70
CA LEU A 108 -1.16 10.37 -3.89
C LEU A 108 -2.62 10.57 -3.51
N ILE A 109 -3.23 11.63 -4.01
CA ILE A 109 -4.65 11.93 -3.82
C ILE A 109 -5.34 11.94 -5.17
N GLY A 110 -6.52 11.33 -5.24
CA GLY A 110 -7.18 11.15 -6.52
C GLY A 110 -8.57 10.53 -6.44
N LEU A 111 -9.01 10.00 -7.58
CA LEU A 111 -10.32 9.42 -7.78
C LEU A 111 -10.21 8.01 -8.36
N TRP A 112 -10.85 7.06 -7.70
CA TRP A 112 -11.15 5.73 -8.19
C TRP A 112 -12.47 5.76 -8.96
N GLN A 113 -12.49 5.23 -10.18
CA GLN A 113 -13.68 5.17 -11.01
C GLN A 113 -13.78 3.84 -11.75
N ILE A 114 -14.91 3.17 -11.65
CA ILE A 114 -15.24 2.00 -12.47
C ILE A 114 -16.24 2.43 -13.55
N SER A 115 -15.88 2.26 -14.82
CA SER A 115 -16.70 2.64 -15.96
C SER A 115 -17.31 1.47 -16.69
N GLU A 116 -16.63 0.31 -16.70
CA GLU A 116 -17.06 -0.83 -17.51
C GLU A 116 -17.98 -1.75 -16.73
N GLU A 117 -19.00 -2.25 -17.43
CA GLU A 117 -19.88 -3.31 -16.93
C GLU A 117 -19.06 -4.56 -16.56
N ASN A 118 -19.28 -5.04 -15.35
CA ASN A 118 -18.57 -6.18 -14.80
C ASN A 118 -19.41 -6.80 -13.68
N PRO A 119 -19.12 -8.04 -13.28
CA PRO A 119 -20.01 -8.75 -12.38
C PRO A 119 -19.70 -8.53 -10.89
N TYR A 120 -18.76 -7.65 -10.54
CA TYR A 120 -18.28 -7.48 -9.17
C TYR A 120 -19.18 -6.51 -8.37
N SER A 121 -19.22 -6.71 -7.06
CA SER A 121 -20.05 -5.92 -6.13
C SER A 121 -19.31 -4.69 -5.58
N GLY A 122 -20.02 -3.87 -4.79
CA GLY A 122 -19.44 -2.72 -4.08
C GLY A 122 -18.75 -1.73 -5.02
N TYR A 123 -17.57 -1.23 -4.62
CA TYR A 123 -16.83 -0.22 -5.41
C TYR A 123 -16.08 -0.79 -6.62
N PHE A 124 -16.28 -2.07 -6.94
CA PHE A 124 -15.94 -2.63 -8.25
C PHE A 124 -17.09 -2.57 -9.26
N ARG A 125 -18.32 -2.25 -8.83
CA ARG A 125 -19.48 -2.14 -9.73
C ARG A 125 -19.33 -0.95 -10.68
N ALA A 126 -19.77 -1.10 -11.92
CA ALA A 126 -19.84 0.00 -12.90
C ALA A 126 -20.56 1.24 -12.32
N GLY A 127 -20.02 2.42 -12.61
CA GLY A 127 -20.51 3.69 -12.08
C GLY A 127 -19.97 4.08 -10.70
N SER A 128 -19.27 3.18 -10.00
CA SER A 128 -18.69 3.47 -8.68
C SER A 128 -17.60 4.53 -8.75
N ARG A 129 -17.65 5.50 -7.82
CA ARG A 129 -16.67 6.60 -7.70
C ARG A 129 -16.30 6.81 -6.24
N ALA A 130 -15.01 6.71 -5.91
CA ALA A 130 -14.48 6.94 -4.58
C ALA A 130 -13.29 7.91 -4.63
N LEU A 131 -13.21 8.83 -3.67
CA LEU A 131 -11.96 9.51 -3.38
C LEU A 131 -10.94 8.49 -2.88
N SER A 132 -9.70 8.66 -3.33
CA SER A 132 -8.61 7.74 -3.07
C SER A 132 -7.46 8.46 -2.41
N VAL A 133 -6.93 7.85 -1.35
CA VAL A 133 -5.63 8.20 -0.76
C VAL A 133 -4.74 7.00 -0.93
N ALA A 134 -3.62 7.18 -1.62
CA ALA A 134 -2.68 6.11 -1.89
C ALA A 134 -1.25 6.50 -1.50
N ARG A 135 -0.39 5.48 -1.42
CA ARG A 135 1.04 5.63 -1.21
C ARG A 135 1.78 4.73 -2.18
N TYR A 136 2.56 5.35 -3.04
CA TYR A 136 3.52 4.66 -3.89
C TYR A 136 4.84 4.53 -3.15
N SER A 137 5.46 3.36 -3.15
CA SER A 137 6.64 3.08 -2.33
C SER A 137 7.52 2.01 -2.91
N THR A 138 8.75 1.90 -2.42
CA THR A 138 9.68 0.82 -2.77
C THR A 138 10.01 -0.01 -1.53
N CYS A 139 10.09 -1.32 -1.67
CA CYS A 139 10.66 -2.15 -0.63
C CYS A 139 12.16 -1.84 -0.47
N CYS A 140 12.66 -1.90 0.76
CA CYS A 140 14.06 -1.65 1.09
C CYS A 140 14.50 -0.20 0.78
N LYS A 141 15.77 -0.03 0.36
CA LYS A 141 16.46 1.27 0.24
C LYS A 141 16.36 1.89 -1.15
N GLU A 142 16.38 1.09 -2.21
CA GLU A 142 16.64 1.62 -3.54
C GLU A 142 15.41 2.32 -4.12
N THR A 143 15.55 3.62 -4.37
CA THR A 143 14.49 4.48 -4.92
C THR A 143 14.69 4.77 -6.40
N ARG A 144 15.90 4.60 -6.92
CA ARG A 144 16.28 5.05 -8.27
C ARG A 144 15.88 4.05 -9.34
N ARG A 145 15.41 4.57 -10.46
CA ARG A 145 15.03 3.77 -11.62
C ARG A 145 16.20 3.05 -12.30
N GLY A 146 15.88 2.00 -13.04
CA GLY A 146 16.86 1.12 -13.67
C GLY A 146 17.64 0.24 -12.69
N ARG A 147 17.38 0.38 -11.38
CA ARG A 147 17.84 -0.54 -10.34
C ARG A 147 16.74 -1.53 -10.01
N GLN A 148 17.13 -2.60 -9.35
CA GLN A 148 16.18 -3.58 -8.89
C GLN A 148 15.40 -3.04 -7.69
N ARG A 149 14.09 -2.98 -7.83
CA ARG A 149 13.16 -2.43 -6.83
C ARG A 149 11.94 -3.32 -6.73
N SER A 150 11.25 -3.26 -5.60
CA SER A 150 9.92 -3.84 -5.46
C SER A 150 8.95 -2.71 -5.18
N LEU A 151 8.43 -2.12 -6.26
CA LEU A 151 7.53 -0.97 -6.19
C LEU A 151 6.13 -1.43 -5.80
N SER A 152 5.45 -0.65 -4.96
CA SER A 152 4.11 -0.93 -4.45
C SER A 152 3.26 0.31 -4.50
N LEU A 153 1.99 0.14 -4.87
CA LEU A 153 0.94 1.13 -4.67
C LEU A 153 -0.10 0.53 -3.74
N VAL A 154 -0.17 1.08 -2.54
CA VAL A 154 -1.22 0.76 -1.57
C VAL A 154 -2.18 1.93 -1.51
N GLY A 155 -3.47 1.68 -1.37
CA GLY A 155 -4.45 2.75 -1.35
C GLY A 155 -5.67 2.42 -0.51
N LYS A 156 -6.43 3.48 -0.23
CA LYS A 156 -7.72 3.40 0.44
C LYS A 156 -8.76 4.19 -0.30
N LEU A 157 -9.94 3.62 -0.37
CA LEU A 157 -11.12 4.21 -0.98
C LEU A 157 -12.04 4.77 0.10
N PHE A 158 -12.38 6.04 -0.03
CA PHE A 158 -13.43 6.71 0.72
C PHE A 158 -14.70 6.63 -0.13
N PRO A 159 -15.82 6.08 0.39
CA PRO A 159 -17.06 5.88 -0.36
C PRO A 159 -17.84 7.20 -0.59
N THR A 160 -17.18 8.19 -1.17
CA THR A 160 -17.71 9.50 -1.53
C THR A 160 -16.91 10.07 -2.70
N ALA A 161 -17.51 10.97 -3.46
CA ALA A 161 -16.82 11.82 -4.43
C ALA A 161 -16.67 13.28 -3.93
N ASP A 162 -17.21 13.60 -2.75
CA ASP A 162 -17.17 14.92 -2.14
C ASP A 162 -15.95 15.04 -1.20
N PRO A 163 -14.95 15.89 -1.53
CA PRO A 163 -13.77 16.10 -0.68
C PRO A 163 -14.09 16.71 0.68
N GLY A 164 -15.21 17.45 0.78
CA GLY A 164 -15.69 18.11 1.99
C GLY A 164 -16.66 17.25 2.82
N HIS A 165 -16.79 15.94 2.51
CA HIS A 165 -17.77 15.09 3.16
C HIS A 165 -17.60 15.09 4.69
N ALA A 166 -18.65 15.54 5.39
CA ALA A 166 -18.57 15.88 6.80
C ALA A 166 -18.57 14.67 7.75
N ALA A 167 -19.12 13.52 7.34
CA ALA A 167 -19.14 12.34 8.20
C ALA A 167 -17.84 11.53 8.07
N PRO A 168 -17.35 10.90 9.15
CA PRO A 168 -16.28 9.92 9.03
C PRO A 168 -16.78 8.71 8.23
N LEU A 169 -15.99 8.25 7.25
CA LEU A 169 -16.33 7.15 6.38
C LEU A 169 -15.46 5.92 6.66
N ARG A 170 -16.08 4.73 6.64
CA ARG A 170 -15.35 3.46 6.61
C ARG A 170 -14.64 3.33 5.27
N THR A 171 -13.33 3.13 5.30
CA THR A 171 -12.51 2.99 4.10
C THR A 171 -12.29 1.52 3.73
N ALA A 172 -12.01 1.26 2.45
CA ALA A 172 -11.55 -0.04 1.97
C ALA A 172 -10.12 0.06 1.45
N SER A 173 -9.23 -0.84 1.87
CA SER A 173 -7.83 -0.84 1.43
C SER A 173 -7.61 -1.77 0.23
N PHE A 174 -6.68 -1.40 -0.64
CA PHE A 174 -6.05 -2.30 -1.60
C PHE A 174 -4.55 -2.22 -1.48
N ILE A 175 -3.88 -3.32 -1.80
CA ILE A 175 -2.43 -3.45 -1.76
C ILE A 175 -2.02 -4.10 -3.07
N THR A 176 -1.24 -3.39 -3.87
CA THR A 176 -0.63 -3.94 -5.07
C THR A 176 0.87 -3.71 -5.06
N GLN A 177 1.60 -4.63 -5.67
CA GLN A 177 3.06 -4.60 -5.70
C GLN A 177 3.56 -5.24 -6.98
N GLN A 178 4.75 -4.82 -7.38
CA GLN A 178 5.60 -5.54 -8.33
C GLN A 178 6.11 -6.83 -7.66
N ASP A 179 6.94 -7.62 -8.36
CA ASP A 179 7.58 -8.80 -7.78
C ASP A 179 8.15 -8.54 -6.37
N LEU A 180 7.82 -9.39 -5.38
CA LEU A 180 8.25 -9.22 -3.98
C LEU A 180 9.78 -9.30 -3.83
N GLY A 181 10.42 -10.14 -4.65
CA GLY A 181 11.89 -10.23 -4.78
C GLY A 181 12.50 -9.08 -5.55
N GLY A 182 11.67 -8.28 -6.21
CA GLY A 182 12.04 -7.10 -6.98
C GLY A 182 12.25 -7.39 -8.45
N GLU A 183 12.14 -6.33 -9.23
CA GLU A 183 12.25 -6.31 -10.67
C GLU A 183 12.99 -5.06 -11.12
N ARG A 184 13.61 -5.12 -12.30
CA ARG A 184 14.33 -4.00 -12.88
C ARG A 184 13.41 -3.33 -13.90
N THR A 185 12.88 -2.17 -13.53
CA THR A 185 12.13 -1.29 -14.42
C THR A 185 12.81 0.07 -14.53
N GLU A 186 12.87 0.58 -15.76
CA GLU A 186 13.46 1.88 -16.06
C GLU A 186 12.48 3.03 -15.79
N TYR A 187 11.17 2.78 -15.82
CA TYR A 187 10.13 3.79 -15.59
C TYR A 187 9.01 3.24 -14.73
N ILE A 188 8.30 4.11 -13.99
CA ILE A 188 7.05 3.71 -13.33
C ILE A 188 5.99 3.26 -14.33
N ASN A 189 6.07 3.74 -15.59
CA ASN A 189 5.19 3.37 -16.68
C ASN A 189 5.25 1.87 -17.03
N ASP A 190 6.38 1.21 -16.74
CA ASP A 190 6.59 -0.21 -17.03
C ASP A 190 6.20 -1.14 -15.88
N VAL A 191 5.79 -0.58 -14.75
CA VAL A 191 5.54 -1.35 -13.53
C VAL A 191 4.15 -1.96 -13.58
N GLU A 192 4.10 -3.29 -13.48
CA GLU A 192 2.86 -4.01 -13.24
C GLU A 192 2.62 -4.21 -11.75
N LEU A 193 1.69 -3.46 -11.17
CA LEU A 193 1.35 -3.57 -9.75
C LEU A 193 0.17 -4.51 -9.56
N ARG A 194 0.37 -5.66 -8.90
CA ARG A 194 -0.66 -6.71 -8.73
C ARG A 194 -0.98 -6.94 -7.26
N ASN A 195 -2.21 -7.33 -6.94
CA ASN A 195 -2.57 -7.79 -5.59
C ASN A 195 -2.02 -9.20 -5.26
N ALA A 196 -1.53 -9.91 -6.28
CA ALA A 196 -0.87 -11.19 -6.20
C ALA A 196 0.43 -11.15 -7.04
N PRO A 197 1.47 -10.42 -6.60
CA PRO A 197 2.74 -10.33 -7.32
C PRO A 197 3.44 -11.69 -7.42
N ASN A 198 4.42 -11.80 -8.32
CA ASN A 198 5.37 -12.91 -8.26
C ASN A 198 6.29 -12.76 -7.02
N THR A 199 6.91 -13.86 -6.62
CA THR A 199 7.93 -13.88 -5.59
C THR A 199 9.21 -14.44 -6.20
N THR A 200 10.13 -13.58 -6.67
CA THR A 200 11.41 -14.03 -7.23
C THR A 200 12.56 -13.73 -6.27
N SER A 201 12.60 -14.44 -5.14
CA SER A 201 13.51 -14.15 -4.01
C SER A 201 14.99 -14.03 -4.38
N TRP A 202 15.51 -14.86 -5.28
CA TRP A 202 16.93 -14.85 -5.71
C TRP A 202 17.40 -13.52 -6.27
N ARG A 203 16.49 -12.71 -6.82
CA ARG A 203 16.86 -11.38 -7.33
C ARG A 203 17.25 -10.46 -6.16
N ARG A 204 16.71 -10.63 -4.96
CA ARG A 204 16.84 -9.65 -3.85
C ARG A 204 18.23 -9.57 -3.22
N GLY A 205 19.21 -10.39 -3.63
CA GLY A 205 20.56 -10.43 -3.07
C GLY A 205 20.54 -10.56 -1.53
N PHE A 206 21.21 -9.65 -0.83
CA PHE A 206 21.21 -9.57 0.65
C PHE A 206 19.82 -9.33 1.29
N GLY A 207 18.76 -9.09 0.51
CA GLY A 207 17.38 -8.95 0.98
C GLY A 207 16.60 -10.27 1.13
N VAL A 208 17.17 -11.41 0.73
CA VAL A 208 16.54 -12.74 0.88
C VAL A 208 16.24 -13.09 2.36
N PRO A 209 17.14 -12.87 3.33
CA PRO A 209 16.83 -13.13 4.74
C PRO A 209 15.63 -12.30 5.25
N ILE A 210 15.46 -11.07 4.75
CA ILE A 210 14.32 -10.21 5.12
C ILE A 210 13.01 -10.78 4.58
N LEU A 211 12.99 -11.26 3.32
CA LEU A 211 11.82 -11.97 2.77
C LEU A 211 11.46 -13.21 3.58
N LEU A 212 12.46 -13.97 4.04
CA LEU A 212 12.21 -15.18 4.84
C LEU A 212 11.54 -14.82 6.17
N VAL A 213 12.05 -13.81 6.87
CA VAL A 213 11.45 -13.34 8.13
C VAL A 213 10.05 -12.80 7.90
N GLU A 214 9.85 -12.02 6.83
CA GLU A 214 8.53 -11.50 6.42
C GLU A 214 7.55 -12.65 6.18
N SER A 215 7.92 -13.63 5.36
CA SER A 215 7.09 -14.81 5.09
C SER A 215 6.76 -15.60 6.35
N ILE A 216 7.71 -15.82 7.26
CA ILE A 216 7.47 -16.56 8.51
C ILE A 216 6.46 -15.81 9.39
N LEU A 217 6.61 -14.49 9.54
CA LEU A 217 5.75 -13.73 10.44
C LEU A 217 4.37 -13.50 9.86
N PHE A 218 4.27 -13.18 8.57
CA PHE A 218 2.98 -13.07 7.93
C PHE A 218 2.27 -14.42 7.93
N ASN A 219 2.92 -15.56 7.62
CA ASN A 219 2.27 -16.88 7.70
C ASN A 219 1.73 -17.24 9.11
N ARG A 220 2.36 -16.71 10.16
CA ARG A 220 1.88 -16.89 11.55
C ARG A 220 0.67 -16.02 11.87
N ILE A 221 0.50 -14.91 11.18
CA ILE A 221 -0.55 -13.91 11.46
C ILE A 221 -1.69 -14.00 10.45
N ASP A 222 -1.41 -14.38 9.21
CA ASP A 222 -2.32 -14.46 8.06
C ASP A 222 -1.96 -15.64 7.13
N LYS A 223 -2.95 -16.25 6.47
CA LYS A 223 -2.77 -17.54 5.77
C LYS A 223 -2.01 -17.44 4.45
N GLN A 224 -2.07 -16.30 3.75
CA GLN A 224 -1.46 -16.11 2.43
C GLN A 224 -0.66 -14.80 2.37
N PRO A 225 0.65 -14.83 2.67
CA PRO A 225 1.46 -13.61 2.81
C PRO A 225 1.73 -12.90 1.49
N THR A 226 1.63 -13.59 0.35
CA THR A 226 2.02 -13.11 -0.99
C THR A 226 0.84 -12.65 -1.86
N GLN A 227 -0.40 -12.75 -1.35
CA GLN A 227 -1.60 -12.27 -2.03
C GLN A 227 -2.50 -11.49 -1.05
N ARG A 228 -3.11 -10.41 -1.52
CA ARG A 228 -4.11 -9.64 -0.77
C ARG A 228 -5.45 -9.70 -1.48
N GLN A 229 -6.47 -10.16 -0.77
CA GLN A 229 -7.83 -10.22 -1.29
C GLN A 229 -8.44 -8.82 -1.41
N LEU A 230 -9.40 -8.68 -2.31
CA LEU A 230 -9.98 -7.39 -2.68
C LEU A 230 -11.40 -7.21 -2.13
N TYR A 231 -11.84 -8.09 -1.23
CA TYR A 231 -13.22 -8.11 -0.73
C TYR A 231 -13.60 -6.81 -0.02
N GLN A 232 -12.65 -6.09 0.59
CA GLN A 232 -12.97 -4.81 1.24
C GLN A 232 -13.55 -3.80 0.25
N ILE A 233 -13.06 -3.77 -0.99
CA ILE A 233 -13.61 -2.92 -2.05
C ILE A 233 -14.96 -3.46 -2.52
N ALA A 234 -15.06 -4.79 -2.69
CA ALA A 234 -16.30 -5.44 -3.12
C ALA A 234 -17.46 -5.32 -2.10
N GLU A 235 -17.13 -5.06 -0.83
CA GLU A 235 -18.08 -4.85 0.26
C GLU A 235 -18.32 -3.37 0.57
N LEU A 236 -17.47 -2.47 0.06
CA LEU A 236 -17.60 -1.04 0.33
C LEU A 236 -18.91 -0.51 -0.26
N GLY A 237 -19.70 0.22 0.53
CA GLY A 237 -20.98 0.80 0.12
C GLY A 237 -22.00 -0.19 -0.45
N LYS A 238 -21.78 -1.49 -0.26
CA LYS A 238 -22.68 -2.55 -0.72
C LYS A 238 -23.95 -2.55 0.16
N PRO A 239 -25.15 -2.63 -0.42
CA PRO A 239 -26.39 -2.78 0.35
C PRO A 239 -26.38 -4.02 1.25
N ASP A 240 -27.11 -3.94 2.36
CA ASP A 240 -27.32 -5.09 3.25
C ASP A 240 -28.02 -6.23 2.50
N GLY A 241 -27.54 -7.47 2.68
CA GLY A 241 -28.09 -8.66 2.05
C GLY A 241 -27.62 -8.94 0.62
N GLU A 242 -26.96 -8.00 -0.07
CA GLU A 242 -26.33 -8.29 -1.36
C GLU A 242 -25.12 -9.23 -1.17
N ALA A 243 -24.99 -10.28 -1.99
CA ALA A 243 -23.84 -11.18 -1.94
C ALA A 243 -22.55 -10.47 -2.38
N THR A 244 -21.43 -10.73 -1.68
CA THR A 244 -20.13 -10.20 -2.10
C THR A 244 -19.64 -10.92 -3.34
N ARG A 245 -19.15 -10.18 -4.34
CA ARG A 245 -18.44 -10.72 -5.49
C ARG A 245 -17.17 -9.91 -5.75
N ALA A 246 -16.05 -10.37 -5.18
CA ALA A 246 -14.74 -9.76 -5.34
C ALA A 246 -13.95 -10.42 -6.49
N PRO A 247 -13.21 -9.65 -7.31
CA PRO A 247 -12.23 -10.23 -8.23
C PRO A 247 -11.15 -11.00 -7.47
N ALA A 248 -10.67 -12.11 -8.03
CA ALA A 248 -9.53 -12.83 -7.46
C ALA A 248 -8.23 -12.01 -7.58
N PHE A 249 -8.05 -11.39 -8.75
CA PHE A 249 -6.85 -10.64 -9.10
C PHE A 249 -7.18 -9.27 -9.67
N MET A 250 -6.34 -8.30 -9.32
CA MET A 250 -6.35 -6.95 -9.84
C MET A 250 -4.92 -6.52 -10.16
N ARG A 251 -4.76 -5.81 -11.27
CA ARG A 251 -3.54 -5.08 -11.58
C ARG A 251 -3.82 -3.61 -11.86
N LEU A 252 -2.83 -2.78 -11.52
CA LEU A 252 -2.77 -1.36 -11.83
C LEU A 252 -1.61 -1.13 -12.78
N LEU A 253 -1.89 -0.53 -13.92
CA LEU A 253 -0.91 -0.17 -14.95
C LEU A 253 -0.99 1.33 -15.19
N VAL A 254 0.14 2.02 -15.29
CA VAL A 254 0.13 3.42 -15.73
C VAL A 254 -0.52 3.49 -17.11
N ASP A 255 -1.37 4.49 -17.32
CA ASP A 255 -2.06 4.71 -18.59
C ASP A 255 -1.00 4.86 -19.72
N PRO A 256 -1.10 4.12 -20.84
CA PRO A 256 -0.08 4.14 -21.88
C PRO A 256 0.06 5.51 -22.57
N ALA A 257 -0.93 6.40 -22.43
CA ALA A 257 -0.83 7.78 -22.91
C ALA A 257 0.05 8.67 -22.00
N GLN A 258 0.43 8.21 -20.80
CA GLN A 258 1.32 8.95 -19.91
C GLN A 258 2.72 9.05 -20.52
N PRO A 259 3.34 10.24 -20.50
CA PRO A 259 4.70 10.40 -20.97
C PRO A 259 5.66 9.59 -20.08
N ARG A 260 6.79 9.20 -20.66
CA ARG A 260 7.95 8.76 -19.88
C ARG A 260 8.73 9.99 -19.44
N ILE A 261 8.96 10.13 -18.15
CA ILE A 261 9.70 11.28 -17.63
C ILE A 261 11.20 11.13 -17.96
N PRO A 262 11.84 12.13 -18.59
CA PRO A 262 13.26 12.07 -18.94
C PRO A 262 14.16 12.24 -17.71
N GLY A 263 15.38 11.69 -17.75
CA GLY A 263 16.43 11.87 -16.74
C GLY A 263 17.02 10.57 -16.21
N ASP A 264 18.32 10.49 -15.95
CA ASP A 264 18.93 9.23 -15.51
C ASP A 264 18.81 9.02 -14.00
N ALA A 265 18.65 7.76 -13.59
CA ALA A 265 18.63 7.33 -12.19
C ALA A 265 17.67 8.14 -11.27
N LEU A 266 16.54 8.63 -11.81
CA LEU A 266 15.55 9.37 -11.02
C LEU A 266 15.01 8.53 -9.86
N ASP A 267 14.82 9.18 -8.72
CA ASP A 267 13.99 8.65 -7.65
C ASP A 267 12.54 8.49 -8.17
N PHE A 268 11.90 7.35 -7.90
CA PHE A 268 10.51 7.14 -8.33
C PHE A 268 9.55 8.21 -7.81
N ARG A 269 9.87 8.85 -6.67
CA ARG A 269 9.08 9.94 -6.10
C ARG A 269 9.17 11.20 -6.96
N ASP A 270 10.36 11.52 -7.45
CA ASP A 270 10.55 12.64 -8.39
C ASP A 270 9.90 12.33 -9.75
N GLU A 271 9.98 11.08 -10.22
CA GLU A 271 9.29 10.64 -11.43
C GLU A 271 7.77 10.81 -11.30
N ILE A 272 7.19 10.43 -10.16
CA ILE A 272 5.76 10.63 -9.87
C ILE A 272 5.41 12.12 -9.79
N MET A 273 6.21 12.93 -9.10
CA MET A 273 5.97 14.37 -9.01
C MET A 273 5.97 15.01 -10.41
N ALA A 274 6.89 14.61 -11.29
CA ALA A 274 6.96 15.11 -12.66
C ALA A 274 5.75 14.74 -13.54
N GLN A 275 5.08 13.62 -13.24
CA GLN A 275 3.83 13.25 -13.92
C GLN A 275 2.67 14.20 -13.61
N ILE A 276 2.73 14.92 -12.47
CA ILE A 276 1.62 15.75 -11.97
C ILE A 276 1.96 17.25 -12.01
N TYR A 277 3.17 17.61 -11.61
CA TYR A 277 3.64 18.98 -11.41
C TYR A 277 4.76 19.34 -12.39
N ASP A 278 4.88 20.64 -12.67
CA ASP A 278 6.11 21.20 -13.23
C ASP A 278 7.08 21.51 -12.08
N ARG A 279 8.36 21.26 -12.30
CA ARG A 279 9.39 21.45 -11.27
C ARG A 279 9.43 22.92 -10.82
N GLY A 280 9.36 23.16 -9.51
CA GLY A 280 9.32 24.51 -8.95
C GLY A 280 7.94 25.19 -8.98
N ASP A 281 6.90 24.51 -9.47
CA ASP A 281 5.52 25.01 -9.46
C ASP A 281 4.65 24.13 -8.53
N PRO A 282 4.03 24.68 -7.47
CA PRO A 282 3.19 23.91 -6.57
C PRO A 282 1.82 23.54 -7.17
N VAL A 283 1.44 24.10 -8.32
CA VAL A 283 0.15 23.85 -8.96
C VAL A 283 0.25 22.64 -9.89
N ALA A 284 -0.59 21.63 -9.65
CA ALA A 284 -0.70 20.48 -10.53
C ALA A 284 -1.08 20.92 -11.95
N LYS A 285 -0.35 20.42 -12.95
CA LYS A 285 -0.58 20.69 -14.37
C LYS A 285 -1.18 19.51 -15.11
N ARG A 286 -1.01 18.32 -14.53
CA ARG A 286 -1.31 17.02 -15.11
C ARG A 286 -1.84 16.09 -14.01
N ALA A 287 -2.16 14.87 -14.38
CA ALA A 287 -2.56 13.82 -13.46
C ALA A 287 -1.81 12.53 -13.80
N LEU A 288 -1.52 11.72 -12.79
CA LEU A 288 -1.01 10.36 -12.94
C LEU A 288 -2.19 9.37 -12.96
N ALA A 289 -2.43 8.74 -14.10
CA ALA A 289 -3.54 7.82 -14.29
C ALA A 289 -3.07 6.37 -14.37
N PHE A 290 -3.82 5.47 -13.72
CA PHE A 290 -3.68 4.04 -13.81
C PHE A 290 -4.95 3.42 -14.39
N ASN A 291 -4.79 2.39 -15.23
CA ASN A 291 -5.86 1.47 -15.59
C ASN A 291 -6.07 0.46 -14.46
N ILE A 292 -7.33 0.23 -14.11
CA ILE A 292 -7.73 -0.83 -13.19
C ILE A 292 -8.18 -2.01 -14.03
N GLU A 293 -7.47 -3.13 -13.91
CA GLU A 293 -7.80 -4.36 -14.62
C GLU A 293 -7.95 -5.52 -13.67
N THR A 294 -8.87 -6.43 -13.97
CA THR A 294 -9.22 -7.57 -13.12
C THR A 294 -9.29 -8.87 -13.90
N THR A 295 -9.09 -9.98 -13.19
CA THR A 295 -9.40 -11.32 -13.67
C THR A 295 -9.68 -12.25 -12.49
N ASP A 296 -10.50 -13.28 -12.72
CA ASP A 296 -10.72 -14.37 -11.77
C ASP A 296 -9.84 -15.59 -12.08
N GLU A 297 -9.13 -15.57 -13.20
CA GLU A 297 -8.34 -16.68 -13.71
C GLU A 297 -6.86 -16.50 -13.37
N GLY A 298 -6.31 -17.45 -12.63
CA GLY A 298 -4.88 -17.50 -12.37
C GLY A 298 -4.44 -18.78 -11.69
N SER A 299 -3.16 -19.06 -11.78
CA SER A 299 -2.51 -20.22 -11.18
C SER A 299 -1.19 -19.81 -10.54
N THR A 300 -0.84 -20.47 -9.44
CA THR A 300 0.43 -20.26 -8.72
C THR A 300 1.26 -21.54 -8.80
N HIS A 301 2.52 -21.40 -9.17
CA HIS A 301 3.47 -22.50 -9.28
C HIS A 301 4.73 -22.19 -8.48
N GLY A 302 5.39 -23.25 -7.99
CA GLY A 302 6.62 -23.15 -7.22
C GLY A 302 6.38 -23.02 -5.71
N PRO A 303 7.46 -23.08 -4.91
CA PRO A 303 7.37 -22.98 -3.45
C PRO A 303 7.08 -21.54 -3.00
N ALA A 304 6.65 -21.35 -1.75
CA ALA A 304 6.25 -20.04 -1.21
C ALA A 304 7.32 -18.92 -1.33
N PHE A 305 8.61 -19.28 -1.40
CA PHE A 305 9.73 -18.35 -1.60
C PHE A 305 10.11 -18.12 -3.07
N PHE A 306 9.48 -18.86 -3.99
CA PHE A 306 9.63 -18.75 -5.43
C PHE A 306 8.29 -19.02 -6.10
N GLU A 307 7.35 -18.08 -5.95
CA GLU A 307 6.01 -18.20 -6.52
C GLU A 307 5.96 -17.50 -7.86
N ARG A 308 5.69 -18.27 -8.91
CA ARG A 308 5.37 -17.74 -10.22
C ARG A 308 3.87 -17.85 -10.46
N ARG A 309 3.24 -16.71 -10.74
CA ARG A 309 1.83 -16.62 -11.06
C ARG A 309 1.64 -16.40 -12.55
N SER A 310 0.67 -17.12 -13.10
CA SER A 310 0.15 -16.93 -14.45
C SER A 310 -1.30 -16.49 -14.31
N PHE A 311 -1.73 -15.55 -15.16
CA PHE A 311 -3.08 -14.99 -15.14
C PHE A 311 -3.73 -15.21 -16.49
N GLY A 312 -5.05 -15.39 -16.48
CA GLY A 312 -5.85 -15.47 -17.70
C GLY A 312 -6.04 -14.09 -18.34
N THR A 313 -7.15 -13.91 -19.05
CA THR A 313 -7.43 -12.64 -19.74
C THR A 313 -7.75 -11.55 -18.72
N TRP A 314 -6.97 -10.46 -18.77
CA TRP A 314 -7.24 -9.23 -18.03
C TRP A 314 -8.32 -8.42 -18.72
N ARG A 315 -9.26 -7.90 -17.93
CA ARG A 315 -10.27 -6.95 -18.41
C ARG A 315 -10.10 -5.64 -17.68
N ARG A 316 -9.98 -4.54 -18.42
CA ARG A 316 -10.07 -3.20 -17.86
C ARG A 316 -11.49 -2.97 -17.38
N ILE A 317 -11.62 -2.47 -16.15
CA ILE A 317 -12.92 -2.13 -15.56
C ILE A 317 -13.03 -0.65 -15.20
N GLY A 318 -11.91 0.07 -15.12
CA GLY A 318 -11.91 1.45 -14.68
C GLY A 318 -10.54 2.11 -14.68
N ARG A 319 -10.46 3.22 -13.96
CA ARG A 319 -9.25 4.05 -13.80
C ARG A 319 -9.09 4.53 -12.37
N LEU A 320 -7.84 4.72 -11.97
CA LEU A 320 -7.43 5.38 -10.75
C LEU A 320 -6.57 6.59 -11.13
N VAL A 321 -7.07 7.80 -10.90
CA VAL A 321 -6.45 9.04 -11.39
C VAL A 321 -6.05 9.91 -10.22
N PHE A 322 -4.76 10.22 -10.12
CA PHE A 322 -4.19 11.07 -9.07
C PHE A 322 -3.83 12.44 -9.62
N ASN A 323 -4.33 13.48 -8.96
CA ASN A 323 -4.10 14.88 -9.33
C ASN A 323 -3.29 15.65 -8.29
N GLU A 324 -3.00 15.04 -7.14
CA GLU A 324 -2.10 15.61 -6.15
C GLU A 324 -1.12 14.55 -5.65
N ALA A 325 0.10 14.97 -5.34
CA ALA A 325 1.10 14.13 -4.72
C ALA A 325 1.94 14.89 -3.71
N VAL A 326 2.38 14.20 -2.65
CA VAL A 326 3.24 14.78 -1.63
C VAL A 326 4.17 13.73 -1.02
N ALA A 327 5.47 14.03 -1.04
CA ALA A 327 6.45 13.31 -0.23
C ALA A 327 6.55 14.03 1.12
N SER A 328 6.01 13.40 2.16
CA SER A 328 5.89 14.02 3.49
C SER A 328 6.24 13.07 4.61
N TYR A 329 6.59 13.66 5.75
CA TYR A 329 6.78 12.92 6.99
C TYR A 329 5.53 12.10 7.35
N ASN A 330 4.34 12.69 7.23
CA ASN A 330 3.11 11.98 7.59
C ASN A 330 2.80 10.82 6.60
N GLY A 331 3.24 10.94 5.34
CA GLY A 331 3.19 9.85 4.37
C GLY A 331 4.09 8.66 4.71
N ASP A 332 5.24 8.91 5.33
CA ASP A 332 6.17 7.84 5.72
C ASP A 332 5.87 7.26 7.12
N PHE A 333 5.38 8.10 8.04
CA PHE A 333 5.31 7.75 9.46
C PHE A 333 3.90 7.65 10.05
N VAL A 334 2.87 8.23 9.42
CA VAL A 334 1.55 8.39 10.07
C VAL A 334 0.45 7.65 9.33
N ILE A 335 0.34 7.83 8.01
CA ILE A 335 -0.70 7.14 7.24
C ILE A 335 -0.55 5.63 7.42
N HIS A 336 -1.66 4.92 7.54
CA HIS A 336 -1.69 3.49 7.76
C HIS A 336 -2.58 2.82 6.72
N PHE A 337 -2.21 1.63 6.24
CA PHE A 337 -2.99 0.84 5.27
C PHE A 337 -3.31 -0.51 5.88
N ASN A 338 -4.60 -0.83 6.01
CA ASN A 338 -5.03 -2.09 6.59
C ASN A 338 -4.85 -3.21 5.56
N HIS A 339 -4.24 -4.31 5.98
CA HIS A 339 -4.16 -5.53 5.20
C HIS A 339 -5.42 -6.35 5.46
N PRO A 340 -6.22 -6.66 4.43
CA PRO A 340 -7.39 -7.51 4.61
C PRO A 340 -6.94 -8.88 5.10
N THR A 341 -7.56 -9.36 6.19
CA THR A 341 -7.36 -10.73 6.68
C THR A 341 -7.76 -11.73 5.61
N TRP A 342 -7.01 -12.82 5.45
CA TRP A 342 -7.38 -13.85 4.49
C TRP A 342 -8.70 -14.53 4.85
N ARG A 343 -9.55 -14.73 3.84
CA ARG A 343 -10.75 -15.58 3.90
C ARG A 343 -10.56 -16.79 2.99
N ASP A 344 -10.95 -17.98 3.44
CA ASP A 344 -10.86 -19.18 2.59
C ASP A 344 -11.78 -19.07 1.36
N ASP A 345 -12.94 -18.44 1.53
CA ASP A 345 -13.74 -17.90 0.44
C ASP A 345 -13.72 -16.37 0.52
N ARG A 346 -13.12 -15.72 -0.49
CA ARG A 346 -13.03 -14.25 -0.58
C ARG A 346 -14.40 -13.55 -0.50
N ASN A 347 -15.47 -14.24 -0.88
CA ASN A 347 -16.83 -13.72 -0.91
C ASN A 347 -17.63 -14.00 0.37
N ASP A 348 -17.15 -14.88 1.26
CA ASP A 348 -17.84 -15.23 2.51
C ASP A 348 -17.05 -14.75 3.75
N PRO A 349 -17.53 -13.70 4.46
CA PRO A 349 -16.88 -13.20 5.67
C PRO A 349 -16.78 -14.25 6.80
N SER A 350 -17.63 -15.28 6.81
CA SER A 350 -17.60 -16.35 7.82
C SER A 350 -16.33 -17.20 7.76
N THR A 351 -15.66 -17.19 6.60
CA THR A 351 -14.44 -17.97 6.34
C THR A 351 -13.14 -17.21 6.65
N ALA A 352 -13.25 -16.05 7.30
CA ALA A 352 -12.09 -15.30 7.77
C ALA A 352 -11.20 -16.17 8.68
N THR A 353 -9.90 -16.14 8.41
CA THR A 353 -8.89 -16.90 9.18
C THR A 353 -8.45 -16.18 10.45
N ARG A 354 -8.77 -14.89 10.56
CA ARG A 354 -8.46 -14.03 11.70
C ARG A 354 -9.62 -13.10 12.03
N VAL A 355 -10.04 -13.08 13.30
CA VAL A 355 -11.12 -12.22 13.82
C VAL A 355 -10.70 -11.67 15.18
N GLY A 356 -10.84 -10.36 15.38
CA GLY A 356 -10.56 -9.71 16.67
C GLY A 356 -9.15 -9.97 17.20
N GLU A 357 -8.13 -9.78 16.36
CA GLU A 357 -6.71 -10.01 16.69
C GLU A 357 -6.34 -11.47 17.00
N ARG A 358 -7.24 -12.44 16.73
CA ARG A 358 -7.01 -13.88 16.96
C ARG A 358 -7.15 -14.68 15.69
N LYS A 359 -6.23 -15.63 15.47
CA LYS A 359 -6.36 -16.63 14.41
C LYS A 359 -7.46 -17.62 14.83
N VAL A 360 -8.44 -17.83 13.96
CA VAL A 360 -9.62 -18.66 14.24
C VAL A 360 -9.70 -19.92 13.35
N ARG A 361 -8.88 -19.99 12.30
CA ARG A 361 -8.77 -21.13 11.38
C ARG A 361 -7.32 -21.36 10.96
#